data_AF-A0A3A6QXC3-F1
#
_entry.id   AF-A0A3A6QXC3-F1
#
_cell.length_a   1.000
_cell.length_b   1.000
_cell.length_c   1.000
_cell.angle_alpha   90.00
_cell.angle_beta   90.00
_cell.angle_gamma   90.00
#
_symmetry.space_group_name_H-M   'P 1'
#
loop_
_entity.id
_entity.type
_entity.pdbx_description
1 polymer ?
#
loop_
_entity_poly.entity_id
_entity_poly.type
_entity_poly.pdbx_seq_one_letter_code
_entity_poly.pdbx_strand_id
1 'polypeptide(L)'
;MDKPIKYHALTAALLTFGLVTTPSFAADTTVRKDINNGYEDYIINRTPADLTPQERQIANRNIYGCYLGCHRPAQEEVPETLSPRLEGFDAQYFYNQFVDMDMERQAGVSSQMKEKVYVLPPQQIADLSLVLSERKMKWNPRPEVVASEAYTRGKTKYDASCKMCHGEQGASTNPAYPPLKGQMPAYIFEQMTAYRDGKRTNRQAATMVPFAKMHSEEDYADIVAYVTGMFYTPIERREFISGEGMPPVDGFVLPDTGQIQNFIDMHGEDNDYPKNPMSFTISKSGKTVVDDNTKLMWERDSSRIWMTAVEGEQYCENLEIDGYDDWRYPLMKELQSIADLGEFRPAINIEAFLNMPRLSSGVWGFPVSDHPDHAWHIGFPEGHIMGQHTASTKLVRCVRAANGAAYHNMNYVDNNDGTVTEKVTDRMWQQKIDYKRRNWLDSIEYCENLNYANYDDWRLPNIKELVSIVNYNKTSPAIDEEYFPNTPVKYFFWSSSSDLPGPTLFVRPLPPRKKDQTPEMLDHRQDKGNKGWAQGYQIGSGLGMSKDVEFYARCIRNP
;
A
#
# COMPACT_ATOMS: atom_id res chain seq x y z
N MET A 1 102.63 26.75 14.36
CA MET A 1 101.19 26.69 14.03
C MET A 1 100.51 26.11 15.25
N ASP A 2 100.21 27.00 16.17
CA ASP A 2 100.34 26.76 17.60
C ASP A 2 99.00 26.55 18.31
N LYS A 3 98.99 25.44 19.07
CA LYS A 3 98.35 25.08 20.35
C LYS A 3 97.20 25.93 20.99
N PRO A 4 96.42 25.27 21.89
CA PRO A 4 94.97 25.45 22.08
C PRO A 4 94.60 26.31 23.29
N ILE A 5 93.31 26.69 23.43
CA ILE A 5 92.79 27.31 24.66
C ILE A 5 91.38 26.78 25.01
N LYS A 6 91.22 26.34 26.26
CA LYS A 6 89.96 26.24 27.02
C LYS A 6 89.89 27.40 28.03
N TYR A 7 88.68 27.61 28.59
CA TYR A 7 88.30 28.46 29.75
C TYR A 7 87.78 29.86 29.37
N HIS A 8 86.76 30.50 29.98
CA HIS A 8 85.97 30.29 31.21
C HIS A 8 84.58 30.97 31.08
N ALA A 9 83.69 30.63 32.01
CA ALA A 9 82.36 31.22 32.21
C ALA A 9 82.39 32.66 32.77
N LEU A 10 81.33 33.44 32.55
CA LEU A 10 80.75 34.41 33.51
C LEU A 10 79.32 34.81 33.11
N THR A 11 78.38 34.50 34.02
CA THR A 11 77.17 35.23 34.49
C THR A 11 76.95 36.67 34.00
N ALA A 12 75.76 37.28 33.98
CA ALA A 12 74.34 36.97 34.17
C ALA A 12 73.61 38.32 33.98
N ALA A 13 72.39 38.36 33.43
CA ALA A 13 71.39 39.40 33.77
C ALA A 13 70.02 39.09 33.16
N LEU A 14 69.01 39.07 34.03
CA LEU A 14 67.60 38.86 33.73
C LEU A 14 67.02 39.97 32.83
N LEU A 15 66.15 39.59 31.90
CA LEU A 15 65.08 40.44 31.38
C LEU A 15 63.78 39.64 31.32
N THR A 16 62.80 40.15 32.06
CA THR A 16 61.40 39.71 32.19
C THR A 16 60.68 39.63 30.85
N PHE A 17 60.02 38.50 30.56
CA PHE A 17 58.99 38.41 29.51
C PHE A 17 57.67 37.93 30.12
N GLY A 18 56.61 38.70 29.83
CA GLY A 18 55.26 38.47 30.31
C GLY A 18 54.62 37.18 29.78
N LEU A 19 53.62 36.72 30.51
CA LEU A 19 52.79 35.56 30.16
C LEU A 19 52.22 35.70 28.74
N VAL A 20 52.60 34.77 27.87
CA VAL A 20 51.84 34.46 26.65
C VAL A 20 50.78 33.44 27.04
N THR A 21 49.52 33.87 26.97
CA THR A 21 48.36 32.99 27.08
C THR A 21 48.37 32.00 25.92
N THR A 22 48.26 30.71 26.21
CA THR A 22 48.02 29.67 25.21
C THR A 22 46.68 29.94 24.52
N PRO A 23 46.59 29.95 23.17
CA PRO A 23 45.31 30.08 22.50
C PRO A 23 44.47 28.85 22.81
N SER A 24 43.27 29.08 23.34
CA SER A 24 42.21 28.08 23.45
C SER A 24 41.80 27.67 22.04
N PHE A 25 41.89 26.38 21.72
CA PHE A 25 41.28 25.85 20.51
C PHE A 25 39.75 26.00 20.64
N ALA A 26 39.19 26.95 19.91
CA ALA A 26 37.75 26.99 19.65
C ALA A 26 37.37 25.68 18.94
N ALA A 27 36.34 25.00 19.45
CA ALA A 27 35.74 23.87 18.77
C ALA A 27 35.26 24.31 17.38
N ASP A 28 35.74 23.62 16.35
CA ASP A 28 35.30 23.82 14.97
C ASP A 28 33.79 23.51 14.88
N THR A 29 32.98 24.51 14.52
CA THR A 29 31.53 24.42 14.36
C THR A 29 31.14 24.05 12.93
N THR A 30 31.92 23.19 12.27
CA THR A 30 31.56 22.64 10.98
C THR A 30 30.32 21.77 11.14
N VAL A 31 29.19 22.20 10.55
CA VAL A 31 27.97 21.38 10.41
C VAL A 31 28.38 20.05 9.79
N ARG A 32 28.21 18.95 10.52
CA ARG A 32 28.47 17.60 10.00
C ARG A 32 27.59 17.42 8.76
N LYS A 33 28.19 17.07 7.63
CA LYS A 33 27.45 16.83 6.38
C LYS A 33 27.48 15.35 6.05
N ASP A 34 26.31 14.84 5.67
CA ASP A 34 26.19 13.48 5.17
C ASP A 34 26.99 13.34 3.87
N ILE A 35 27.55 12.16 3.68
CA ILE A 35 28.30 11.83 2.47
C ILE A 35 27.34 11.07 1.55
N ASN A 36 26.98 11.68 0.43
CA ASN A 36 26.15 11.07 -0.59
C ASN A 36 27.03 10.67 -1.78
N ASN A 37 27.59 9.47 -1.74
CA ASN A 37 28.43 8.93 -2.82
C ASN A 37 27.61 8.20 -3.90
N GLY A 38 26.28 8.36 -3.89
CA GLY A 38 25.35 7.56 -4.69
C GLY A 38 24.37 6.82 -3.79
N TYR A 39 23.31 6.28 -4.40
CA TYR A 39 22.17 5.68 -3.68
C TYR A 39 22.58 4.52 -2.74
N GLU A 40 23.63 3.76 -3.06
CA GLU A 40 24.13 2.64 -2.23
C GLU A 40 25.10 3.06 -1.12
N ASP A 41 25.78 4.20 -1.26
CA ASP A 41 26.93 4.61 -0.44
C ASP A 41 26.66 5.90 0.33
N TYR A 42 25.46 6.01 0.90
CA TYR A 42 25.08 7.14 1.74
C TYR A 42 25.52 6.91 3.20
N ILE A 43 26.30 7.84 3.73
CA ILE A 43 26.77 7.83 5.12
C ILE A 43 26.19 9.01 5.87
N ILE A 44 25.41 8.72 6.91
CA ILE A 44 24.84 9.71 7.81
C ILE A 44 25.92 10.14 8.80
N ASN A 45 26.42 11.36 8.64
CA ASN A 45 27.34 12.00 9.60
C ASN A 45 26.59 12.98 10.52
N ARG A 46 25.42 13.47 10.08
CA ARG A 46 24.55 14.32 10.88
C ARG A 46 24.01 13.58 12.09
N THR A 47 23.71 14.35 13.11
CA THR A 47 22.95 13.92 14.28
C THR A 47 21.57 14.56 14.26
N PRO A 48 20.62 14.10 15.07
CA PRO A 48 19.30 14.70 15.10
C PRO A 48 19.30 16.20 15.46
N ALA A 49 20.31 16.68 16.17
CA ALA A 49 20.50 18.11 16.49
C ALA A 49 20.89 18.96 15.27
N ASP A 50 21.42 18.32 14.21
CA ASP A 50 21.82 18.98 12.97
C ASP A 50 20.64 19.17 12.00
N LEU A 51 19.45 18.61 12.30
CA LEU A 51 18.25 18.78 11.49
C LEU A 51 17.63 20.16 11.67
N THR A 52 17.38 20.84 10.55
CA THR A 52 16.60 22.09 10.54
C THR A 52 15.15 21.83 10.98
N PRO A 53 14.43 22.87 11.47
CA PRO A 53 13.01 22.74 11.82
C PRO A 53 12.16 22.19 10.65
N GLN A 54 12.50 22.56 9.41
CA GLN A 54 11.79 22.11 8.22
C GLN A 54 12.07 20.63 7.91
N GLU A 55 13.32 20.19 7.93
CA GLU A 55 13.68 18.77 7.74
C GLU A 55 13.02 17.90 8.80
N ARG A 56 13.07 18.32 10.07
CA ARG A 56 12.41 17.62 11.18
C ARG A 56 10.89 17.57 11.02
N GLN A 57 10.26 18.62 10.51
CA GLN A 57 8.82 18.62 10.23
C GLN A 57 8.47 17.62 9.10
N ILE A 58 9.24 17.59 8.02
CA ILE A 58 9.05 16.66 6.89
C ILE A 58 9.25 15.22 7.36
N ALA A 59 10.33 14.96 8.11
CA ALA A 59 10.62 13.65 8.68
C ALA A 59 9.47 13.16 9.57
N ASN A 60 8.97 14.00 10.50
CA ASN A 60 7.83 13.66 11.34
C ASN A 60 6.55 13.39 10.53
N ARG A 61 6.29 14.15 9.47
CA ARG A 61 5.15 13.91 8.58
C ARG A 61 5.26 12.55 7.88
N ASN A 62 6.43 12.21 7.37
CA ASN A 62 6.66 10.93 6.72
C ASN A 62 6.51 9.77 7.72
N ILE A 63 7.08 9.91 8.92
CA ILE A 63 6.92 8.92 10.00
C ILE A 63 5.45 8.74 10.38
N TYR A 64 4.70 9.83 10.50
CA TYR A 64 3.26 9.75 10.77
C TYR A 64 2.50 9.03 9.65
N GLY A 65 2.87 9.24 8.39
CA GLY A 65 2.34 8.49 7.25
C GLY A 65 2.69 7.00 7.30
N CYS A 66 3.91 6.63 7.70
CA CYS A 66 4.31 5.24 7.95
C CYS A 66 3.45 4.61 9.06
N TYR A 67 3.10 5.39 10.10
CA TYR A 67 2.27 4.94 11.21
C TYR A 67 0.79 4.76 10.86
N LEU A 68 0.22 5.68 10.07
CA LEU A 68 -1.16 5.54 9.61
C LEU A 68 -1.31 4.41 8.58
N GLY A 69 -0.23 4.09 7.85
CA GLY A 69 -0.23 3.10 6.80
C GLY A 69 -0.16 1.66 7.32
N CYS A 70 0.93 1.31 7.99
CA CYS A 70 1.27 -0.08 8.30
C CYS A 70 1.97 -0.24 9.66
N HIS A 71 2.92 0.64 9.98
CA HIS A 71 3.65 0.57 11.24
C HIS A 71 2.79 1.14 12.35
N ARG A 72 2.90 0.69 13.60
CA ARG A 72 2.14 1.29 14.71
C ARG A 72 3.13 1.90 15.70
N PRO A 73 2.86 3.11 16.24
CA PRO A 73 3.76 3.69 17.22
C PRO A 73 3.85 2.78 18.44
N ALA A 74 5.01 2.73 19.09
CA ALA A 74 5.26 1.86 20.23
C ALA A 74 4.32 2.06 21.46
N GLN A 75 3.38 3.02 21.39
CA GLN A 75 2.44 3.37 22.45
C GLN A 75 1.11 2.59 22.41
N GLU A 76 0.77 1.91 21.31
CA GLU A 76 -0.49 1.17 21.17
C GLU A 76 -0.28 -0.35 21.29
N GLU A 77 -1.18 -1.04 22.00
CA GLU A 77 -1.33 -2.50 21.92
C GLU A 77 -2.10 -2.82 20.65
N VAL A 78 -1.51 -3.59 19.75
CA VAL A 78 -2.10 -3.93 18.45
C VAL A 78 -2.09 -5.43 18.23
N PRO A 79 -3.02 -5.97 17.43
CA PRO A 79 -2.94 -7.34 16.94
C PRO A 79 -1.58 -7.60 16.29
N GLU A 80 -1.14 -8.85 16.30
CA GLU A 80 0.15 -9.22 15.70
C GLU A 80 0.18 -8.85 14.21
N THR A 81 1.22 -8.13 13.79
CA THR A 81 1.45 -7.76 12.37
C THR A 81 2.88 -8.10 11.96
N LEU A 82 3.11 -8.22 10.65
CA LEU A 82 4.46 -8.28 10.06
C LEU A 82 5.15 -6.91 9.98
N SER A 83 4.46 -5.82 10.33
CA SER A 83 5.06 -4.49 10.27
C SER A 83 5.98 -4.29 11.48
N PRO A 84 7.30 -4.07 11.29
CA PRO A 84 8.17 -3.83 12.43
C PRO A 84 7.84 -2.51 13.10
N ARG A 85 8.08 -2.43 14.40
CA ARG A 85 8.27 -1.15 15.09
C ARG A 85 9.50 -0.48 14.54
N LEU A 86 9.45 0.85 14.38
CA LEU A 86 10.46 1.64 13.67
C LEU A 86 11.41 2.39 14.61
N GLU A 87 11.07 2.47 15.89
CA GLU A 87 11.79 3.26 16.87
C GLU A 87 13.05 2.55 17.38
N GLY A 88 14.09 3.33 17.67
CA GLY A 88 15.26 2.87 18.43
C GLY A 88 16.34 2.16 17.63
N PHE A 89 16.16 2.00 16.32
CA PHE A 89 17.27 1.61 15.45
C PHE A 89 18.31 2.73 15.35
N ASP A 90 19.57 2.35 15.23
CA ASP A 90 20.60 3.28 14.78
C ASP A 90 20.23 3.87 13.40
N ALA A 91 20.51 5.17 13.22
CA ALA A 91 20.10 5.88 12.02
C ALA A 91 20.72 5.29 10.74
N GLN A 92 22.00 4.90 10.78
CA GLN A 92 22.66 4.29 9.63
C GLN A 92 22.16 2.87 9.40
N TYR A 93 21.93 2.09 10.46
CA TYR A 93 21.31 0.76 10.33
C TYR A 93 19.96 0.86 9.64
N PHE A 94 19.11 1.78 10.10
CA PHE A 94 17.76 1.97 9.59
C PHE A 94 17.77 2.40 8.12
N TYR A 95 18.62 3.38 7.78
CA TYR A 95 18.85 3.80 6.40
C TYR A 95 19.26 2.63 5.49
N ASN A 96 20.20 1.80 5.97
CA ASN A 96 20.67 0.65 5.22
C ASN A 96 19.55 -0.38 4.94
N GLN A 97 18.54 -0.48 5.82
CA GLN A 97 17.39 -1.34 5.55
C GLN A 97 16.57 -0.84 4.37
N PHE A 98 16.35 0.48 4.25
CA PHE A 98 15.64 1.06 3.10
C PHE A 98 16.39 0.77 1.79
N VAL A 99 17.71 0.99 1.77
CA VAL A 99 18.53 0.69 0.58
C VAL A 99 18.49 -0.79 0.22
N ASP A 100 18.60 -1.67 1.22
CA ASP A 100 18.54 -3.12 0.97
C ASP A 100 17.16 -3.57 0.43
N MET A 101 16.09 -2.87 0.78
CA MET A 101 14.73 -3.11 0.24
C MET A 101 14.60 -2.63 -1.21
N ASP A 102 15.13 -1.45 -1.53
CA ASP A 102 15.12 -0.87 -2.89
C ASP A 102 15.80 -1.80 -3.91
N MET A 103 16.93 -2.37 -3.49
CA MET A 103 17.77 -3.24 -4.31
C MET A 103 17.30 -4.70 -4.37
N GLU A 104 16.10 -4.98 -3.85
CA GLU A 104 15.54 -6.33 -3.77
C GLU A 104 16.40 -7.35 -3.01
N ARG A 105 17.36 -6.87 -2.20
CA ARG A 105 18.20 -7.72 -1.34
C ARG A 105 17.42 -8.25 -0.12
N GLN A 106 16.17 -7.84 0.04
CA GLN A 106 15.22 -8.44 0.97
C GLN A 106 14.03 -9.01 0.19
N ALA A 107 14.16 -10.24 -0.31
CA ALA A 107 13.02 -10.91 -0.96
C ALA A 107 11.94 -11.22 0.09
N GLY A 108 10.68 -10.96 -0.27
CA GLY A 108 9.54 -11.07 0.66
C GLY A 108 9.24 -9.79 1.46
N VAL A 109 9.90 -8.67 1.17
CA VAL A 109 9.44 -7.35 1.64
C VAL A 109 8.16 -6.98 0.91
N SER A 110 7.17 -6.47 1.66
CA SER A 110 5.88 -6.07 1.09
C SER A 110 6.09 -5.03 -0.03
N SER A 111 5.31 -5.17 -1.11
CA SER A 111 5.31 -4.23 -2.24
C SER A 111 5.14 -2.77 -1.78
N GLN A 112 4.39 -2.52 -0.70
CA GLN A 112 4.24 -1.17 -0.13
C GLN A 112 5.53 -0.61 0.45
N MET A 113 6.35 -1.43 1.12
CA MET A 113 7.61 -0.89 1.64
C MET A 113 8.53 -0.51 0.49
N LYS A 114 8.55 -1.31 -0.60
CA LYS A 114 9.23 -0.93 -1.84
C LYS A 114 8.69 0.39 -2.40
N GLU A 115 7.37 0.56 -2.53
CA GLU A 115 6.76 1.82 -2.98
C GLU A 115 7.15 3.02 -2.10
N LYS A 116 7.13 2.85 -0.77
CA LYS A 116 7.55 3.89 0.18
C LYS A 116 9.02 4.24 0.04
N VAL A 117 9.88 3.26 -0.18
CA VAL A 117 11.31 3.46 -0.43
C VAL A 117 11.52 4.24 -1.74
N TYR A 118 10.84 3.87 -2.82
CA TYR A 118 10.97 4.51 -4.12
C TYR A 118 10.54 5.99 -4.14
N VAL A 119 9.53 6.36 -3.35
CA VAL A 119 9.02 7.75 -3.35
C VAL A 119 9.79 8.69 -2.43
N LEU A 120 10.67 8.18 -1.56
CA LEU A 120 11.44 8.98 -0.62
C LEU A 120 12.86 9.26 -1.15
N PRO A 121 13.24 10.53 -1.36
CA PRO A 121 14.62 10.86 -1.69
C PRO A 121 15.58 10.39 -0.58
N PRO A 122 16.82 9.97 -0.92
CA PRO A 122 17.84 9.53 0.05
C PRO A 122 17.98 10.44 1.27
N GLN A 123 17.97 11.75 1.06
CA GLN A 123 18.05 12.74 2.13
C GLN A 123 16.89 12.63 3.13
N GLN A 124 15.66 12.41 2.66
CA GLN A 124 14.50 12.26 3.54
C GLN A 124 14.53 10.94 4.31
N ILE A 125 15.09 9.88 3.72
CA ILE A 125 15.33 8.61 4.42
C ILE A 125 16.35 8.82 5.54
N ALA A 126 17.42 9.57 5.31
CA ALA A 126 18.39 9.92 6.35
C ALA A 126 17.75 10.75 7.47
N ASP A 127 16.96 11.79 7.12
CA ASP A 127 16.30 12.66 8.09
C ASP A 127 15.30 11.89 8.98
N LEU A 128 14.47 11.03 8.39
CA LEU A 128 13.53 10.20 9.16
C LEU A 128 14.25 9.15 10.01
N SER A 129 15.37 8.59 9.52
CA SER A 129 16.18 7.63 10.27
C SER A 129 16.76 8.28 11.54
N LEU A 130 17.25 9.52 11.42
CA LEU A 130 17.71 10.32 12.55
C LEU A 130 16.60 10.56 13.57
N VAL A 131 15.41 10.98 13.13
CA VAL A 131 14.28 11.21 14.04
C VAL A 131 13.79 9.93 14.73
N LEU A 132 13.77 8.79 14.02
CA LEU A 132 13.38 7.50 14.60
C LEU A 132 14.42 6.94 15.57
N SER A 133 15.70 7.22 15.35
CA SER A 133 16.79 6.82 16.24
C SER A 133 16.74 7.51 17.61
N GLU A 134 16.13 8.71 17.70
CA GLU A 134 15.90 9.39 18.99
C GLU A 134 14.78 8.74 19.82
N ARG A 135 13.90 7.98 19.16
CA ARG A 135 12.77 7.31 19.80
C ARG A 135 13.22 5.97 20.37
N LYS A 136 12.57 5.52 21.43
CA LYS A 136 12.86 4.21 22.04
C LYS A 136 11.76 3.22 21.72
N MET A 137 12.15 2.02 21.32
CA MET A 137 11.25 0.88 21.23
C MET A 137 10.72 0.54 22.63
N LYS A 138 9.40 0.54 22.81
CA LYS A 138 8.79 0.26 24.11
C LYS A 138 8.69 -1.25 24.32
N TRP A 139 9.19 -1.77 25.43
CA TRP A 139 8.99 -3.18 25.78
C TRP A 139 7.73 -3.33 26.63
N ASN A 140 6.69 -3.98 26.08
CA ASN A 140 5.39 -4.20 26.73
C ASN A 140 5.16 -5.71 26.93
N PRO A 141 5.88 -6.36 27.87
CA PRO A 141 5.75 -7.79 28.05
C PRO A 141 4.40 -8.17 28.66
N ARG A 142 3.91 -9.35 28.28
CA ARG A 142 2.75 -9.99 28.91
C ARG A 142 3.20 -10.80 30.13
N PRO A 143 2.65 -10.58 31.34
CA PRO A 143 3.09 -11.27 32.55
C PRO A 143 3.08 -12.81 32.43
N GLU A 144 2.06 -13.36 31.78
CA GLU A 144 1.91 -14.79 31.54
C GLU A 144 2.99 -15.36 30.62
N VAL A 145 3.52 -14.55 29.69
CA VAL A 145 4.63 -14.95 28.82
C VAL A 145 5.93 -14.95 29.60
N VAL A 146 6.21 -13.90 30.36
CA VAL A 146 7.45 -13.79 31.16
C VAL A 146 7.56 -14.92 32.20
N ALA A 147 6.42 -15.37 32.73
CA ALA A 147 6.36 -16.49 33.68
C ALA A 147 6.41 -17.87 33.00
N SER A 148 6.37 -17.96 31.67
CA SER A 148 6.27 -19.22 30.94
C SER A 148 7.61 -19.97 30.80
N GLU A 149 7.52 -21.28 30.58
CA GLU A 149 8.70 -22.07 30.21
C GLU A 149 9.31 -21.64 28.87
N ALA A 150 8.47 -21.21 27.91
CA ALA A 150 8.93 -20.74 26.60
C ALA A 150 9.88 -19.55 26.74
N TYR A 151 9.54 -18.58 27.60
CA TYR A 151 10.41 -17.44 27.91
C TYR A 151 11.76 -17.89 28.51
N THR A 152 11.73 -18.88 29.40
CA THR A 152 12.94 -19.42 30.05
C THR A 152 13.84 -20.16 29.04
N ARG A 153 13.26 -21.05 28.21
CA ARG A 153 13.98 -21.73 27.14
C ARG A 153 14.53 -20.74 26.11
N GLY A 154 13.73 -19.74 25.76
CA GLY A 154 14.09 -18.65 24.88
C GLY A 154 15.31 -17.88 25.36
N LYS A 155 15.36 -17.56 26.66
CA LYS A 155 16.54 -16.94 27.28
C LYS A 155 17.79 -17.78 27.09
N THR A 156 17.73 -19.07 27.40
CA THR A 156 18.88 -19.97 27.26
C THR A 156 19.40 -20.03 25.83
N LYS A 157 18.50 -20.16 24.85
CA LYS A 157 18.85 -20.17 23.41
C LYS A 157 19.43 -18.83 22.97
N TYR A 158 18.78 -17.73 23.35
CA TYR A 158 19.21 -16.37 23.02
C TYR A 158 20.61 -16.06 23.60
N ASP A 159 20.85 -16.41 24.86
CA ASP A 159 22.14 -16.20 25.52
C ASP A 159 23.27 -16.98 24.84
N ALA A 160 22.97 -18.18 24.33
CA ALA A 160 23.95 -19.04 23.67
C ALA A 160 24.36 -18.54 22.28
N SER A 161 23.43 -17.97 21.49
CA SER A 161 23.68 -17.66 20.07
C SER A 161 23.52 -16.20 19.67
N CYS A 162 22.71 -15.42 20.38
CA CYS A 162 22.25 -14.10 19.89
C CYS A 162 22.85 -12.93 20.69
N LYS A 163 23.01 -13.11 22.01
CA LYS A 163 23.41 -12.07 22.96
C LYS A 163 24.72 -11.35 22.61
N MET A 164 25.68 -12.07 22.04
CA MET A 164 26.99 -11.51 21.68
C MET A 164 26.88 -10.29 20.76
N CYS A 165 25.93 -10.31 19.83
CA CYS A 165 25.73 -9.24 18.86
C CYS A 165 24.52 -8.36 19.24
N HIS A 166 23.41 -8.97 19.63
CA HIS A 166 22.16 -8.25 19.89
C HIS A 166 22.02 -7.72 21.32
N GLY A 167 23.03 -7.90 22.17
CA GLY A 167 23.05 -7.39 23.54
C GLY A 167 22.13 -8.15 24.50
N GLU A 168 22.05 -7.68 25.75
CA GLU A 168 21.20 -8.29 26.78
C GLU A 168 19.73 -8.24 26.34
N GLN A 169 19.06 -9.39 26.24
CA GLN A 169 17.65 -9.51 25.82
C GLN A 169 17.31 -8.78 24.50
N GLY A 170 18.27 -8.59 23.61
CA GLY A 170 18.04 -7.90 22.34
C GLY A 170 18.14 -6.37 22.43
N ALA A 171 18.70 -5.81 23.51
CA ALA A 171 18.84 -4.37 23.70
C ALA A 171 20.17 -3.80 23.17
N SER A 172 20.64 -4.25 22.00
CA SER A 172 21.85 -3.73 21.36
C SER A 172 21.79 -2.21 21.17
N THR A 173 22.89 -1.54 21.47
CA THR A 173 23.14 -0.13 21.12
C THR A 173 24.20 -0.01 20.02
N ASN A 174 24.66 -1.13 19.46
CA ASN A 174 25.67 -1.14 18.41
C ASN A 174 25.00 -0.84 17.05
N PRO A 175 25.49 0.15 16.28
CA PRO A 175 24.97 0.46 14.94
C PRO A 175 24.94 -0.72 13.96
N ALA A 176 25.80 -1.73 14.15
CA ALA A 176 25.81 -2.91 13.28
C ALA A 176 24.71 -3.93 13.60
N TYR A 177 24.16 -3.90 14.83
CA TYR A 177 23.27 -4.94 15.34
C TYR A 177 21.95 -4.33 15.84
N PRO A 178 20.82 -4.62 15.18
CA PRO A 178 19.56 -4.00 15.53
C PRO A 178 19.10 -4.38 16.95
N PRO A 179 18.40 -3.46 17.63
CA PRO A 179 17.62 -3.84 18.80
C PRO A 179 16.46 -4.76 18.38
N LEU A 180 16.27 -5.80 19.16
CA LEU A 180 15.15 -6.74 19.04
C LEU A 180 14.16 -6.59 20.20
N LYS A 181 14.62 -6.05 21.34
CA LYS A 181 13.82 -5.92 22.56
C LYS A 181 12.58 -5.05 22.32
N GLY A 182 11.40 -5.65 22.45
CA GLY A 182 10.12 -4.97 22.25
C GLY A 182 9.68 -4.86 20.80
N GLN A 183 10.34 -5.56 19.86
CA GLN A 183 9.89 -5.67 18.47
C GLN A 183 8.66 -6.59 18.38
N MET A 184 7.97 -6.59 17.23
CA MET A 184 6.81 -7.46 16.99
C MET A 184 7.20 -8.95 16.95
N PRO A 185 6.47 -9.84 17.64
CA PRO A 185 6.73 -11.28 17.66
C PRO A 185 6.78 -11.91 16.28
N ALA A 186 5.69 -11.75 15.50
CA ALA A 186 5.58 -12.27 14.15
C ALA A 186 6.68 -11.72 13.21
N TYR A 187 7.04 -10.44 13.33
CA TYR A 187 8.13 -9.88 12.53
C TYR A 187 9.47 -10.60 12.79
N ILE A 188 9.88 -10.76 14.06
CA ILE A 188 11.14 -11.44 14.38
C ILE A 188 11.12 -12.88 13.88
N PHE A 189 10.02 -13.59 14.10
CA PHE A 189 9.85 -14.97 13.64
C PHE A 189 10.03 -15.06 12.12
N GLU A 190 9.32 -14.23 11.36
CA GLU A 190 9.42 -14.22 9.90
C GLU A 190 10.79 -13.79 9.40
N GLN A 191 11.49 -12.87 10.08
CA GLN A 191 12.85 -12.49 9.67
C GLN A 191 13.84 -13.65 9.85
N MET A 192 13.72 -14.41 10.93
CA MET A 192 14.53 -15.61 11.16
C MET A 192 14.25 -16.67 10.10
N THR A 193 12.97 -16.94 9.82
CA THR A 193 12.52 -17.82 8.73
C THR A 193 13.06 -17.37 7.37
N ALA A 194 12.97 -16.07 7.05
CA ALA A 194 13.44 -15.52 5.78
C ALA A 194 14.96 -15.63 5.63
N TYR A 195 15.75 -15.48 6.70
CA TYR A 195 17.18 -15.75 6.65
C TYR A 195 17.47 -17.25 6.48
N ARG A 196 16.81 -18.12 7.23
CA ARG A 196 16.98 -19.58 7.14
C ARG A 196 16.75 -20.09 5.71
N ASP A 197 15.67 -19.61 5.10
CA ASP A 197 15.20 -20.04 3.78
C ASP A 197 15.91 -19.30 2.62
N GLY A 198 16.82 -18.36 2.94
CA GLY A 198 17.55 -17.58 1.94
C GLY A 198 16.70 -16.55 1.19
N LYS A 199 15.50 -16.23 1.69
CA LYS A 199 14.63 -15.17 1.15
C LYS A 199 15.18 -13.78 1.49
N ARG A 200 15.79 -13.60 2.67
CA ARG A 200 16.47 -12.35 3.04
C ARG A 200 17.96 -12.45 2.75
N THR A 201 18.43 -11.74 1.73
CA THR A 201 19.81 -11.81 1.18
C THR A 201 20.60 -10.50 1.36
N ASN A 202 20.18 -9.68 2.32
CA ASN A 202 20.76 -8.37 2.59
C ASN A 202 22.19 -8.45 3.16
N ARG A 203 22.80 -7.28 3.42
CA ARG A 203 24.19 -7.21 3.91
C ARG A 203 24.43 -7.95 5.24
N GLN A 204 23.38 -8.21 6.04
CA GLN A 204 23.46 -8.99 7.28
C GLN A 204 23.23 -10.50 7.07
N ALA A 205 22.81 -10.96 5.89
CA ALA A 205 22.46 -12.36 5.65
C ALA A 205 23.62 -13.31 5.92
N ALA A 206 24.84 -12.97 5.47
CA ALA A 206 26.03 -13.79 5.71
C ALA A 206 26.28 -14.06 7.21
N THR A 207 25.94 -13.09 8.07
CA THR A 207 26.06 -13.23 9.53
C THR A 207 24.87 -13.97 10.13
N MET A 208 23.63 -13.67 9.70
CA MET A 208 22.41 -14.20 10.33
C MET A 208 22.02 -15.61 9.88
N VAL A 209 22.31 -15.99 8.63
CA VAL A 209 21.90 -17.29 8.07
C VAL A 209 22.38 -18.50 8.91
N PRO A 210 23.63 -18.56 9.38
CA PRO A 210 24.08 -19.68 10.22
C PRO A 210 23.30 -19.79 11.54
N PHE A 211 22.99 -18.66 12.18
CA PHE A 211 22.21 -18.66 13.43
C PHE A 211 20.74 -18.99 13.17
N ALA A 212 20.16 -18.50 12.08
CA ALA A 212 18.81 -18.89 11.68
C ALA A 212 18.73 -20.41 11.44
N LYS A 213 19.67 -21.00 10.70
CA LYS A 213 19.68 -22.44 10.41
C LYS A 213 20.00 -23.33 11.63
N MET A 214 20.58 -22.78 12.70
CA MET A 214 20.89 -23.52 13.93
C MET A 214 19.64 -23.83 14.76
N HIS A 215 18.57 -23.06 14.58
CA HIS A 215 17.38 -23.08 15.42
C HIS A 215 16.15 -23.55 14.63
N SER A 216 15.29 -24.33 15.29
CA SER A 216 13.98 -24.74 14.79
C SER A 216 12.94 -23.62 14.90
N GLU A 217 11.75 -23.81 14.32
CA GLU A 217 10.64 -22.87 14.47
C GLU A 217 10.14 -22.76 15.91
N GLU A 218 10.18 -23.85 16.67
CA GLU A 218 9.90 -23.84 18.11
C GLU A 218 10.94 -23.01 18.87
N ASP A 219 12.22 -23.10 18.48
CA ASP A 219 13.28 -22.27 19.03
C ASP A 219 13.07 -20.79 18.70
N TYR A 220 12.61 -20.46 17.49
CA TYR A 220 12.25 -19.09 17.12
C TYR A 220 11.14 -18.56 18.02
N ALA A 221 10.06 -19.32 18.21
CA ALA A 221 8.95 -18.92 19.07
C ALA A 221 9.39 -18.67 20.53
N ASP A 222 10.25 -19.54 21.08
CA ASP A 222 10.84 -19.36 22.41
C ASP A 222 11.72 -18.10 22.48
N ILE A 223 12.63 -17.90 21.50
CA ILE A 223 13.52 -16.71 21.43
C ILE A 223 12.68 -15.43 21.33
N VAL A 224 11.64 -15.44 20.51
CA VAL A 224 10.68 -14.35 20.37
C VAL A 224 10.00 -14.05 21.69
N ALA A 225 9.51 -15.07 22.40
CA ALA A 225 8.91 -14.92 23.73
C ALA A 225 9.87 -14.21 24.70
N TYR A 226 11.15 -14.60 24.71
CA TYR A 226 12.15 -13.98 25.58
C TYR A 226 12.43 -12.50 25.25
N VAL A 227 12.67 -12.21 23.98
CA VAL A 227 13.11 -10.88 23.52
C VAL A 227 11.97 -9.86 23.54
N THR A 228 10.76 -10.29 23.15
CA THR A 228 9.59 -9.39 23.05
C THR A 228 8.76 -9.39 24.32
N GLY A 229 8.81 -10.46 25.12
CA GLY A 229 7.88 -10.68 26.22
C GLY A 229 6.46 -11.03 25.75
N MET A 230 6.29 -11.49 24.51
CA MET A 230 5.01 -11.87 23.90
C MET A 230 5.14 -13.21 23.19
N PHE A 231 4.10 -14.06 23.20
CA PHE A 231 4.09 -15.26 22.36
C PHE A 231 4.09 -14.88 20.88
N TYR A 232 4.65 -15.76 20.05
CA TYR A 232 4.39 -15.72 18.62
C TYR A 232 3.04 -16.40 18.35
N THR A 233 2.14 -15.68 17.69
CA THR A 233 0.94 -16.26 17.10
C THR A 233 1.18 -16.35 15.60
N PRO A 234 1.17 -17.56 15.01
CA PRO A 234 1.22 -17.69 13.56
C PRO A 234 0.13 -16.82 12.94
N ILE A 235 0.53 -16.01 11.96
CA ILE A 235 -0.45 -15.29 11.15
C ILE A 235 -1.16 -16.37 10.33
N GLU A 236 -2.43 -16.65 10.69
CA GLU A 236 -3.24 -17.63 9.98
C GLU A 236 -3.30 -17.24 8.51
N ARG A 237 -2.67 -18.03 7.64
CA ARG A 237 -2.96 -18.02 6.21
C ARG A 237 -4.26 -18.78 6.02
N ARG A 238 -5.39 -18.13 6.33
CA ARG A 238 -6.71 -18.74 6.07
C ARG A 238 -6.91 -18.91 4.56
N GLU A 239 -7.54 -20.01 4.17
CA GLU A 239 -7.98 -20.22 2.79
C GLU A 239 -8.95 -19.10 2.41
N PHE A 240 -8.67 -18.44 1.30
CA PHE A 240 -9.34 -17.21 0.90
C PHE A 240 -10.79 -17.50 0.48
N ILE A 241 -11.71 -16.60 0.85
CA ILE A 241 -13.05 -16.59 0.26
C ILE A 241 -12.90 -16.09 -1.18
N SER A 242 -12.76 -17.02 -2.12
CA SER A 242 -12.60 -16.77 -3.56
C SER A 242 -13.93 -16.43 -4.27
N GLY A 243 -15.05 -16.54 -3.55
CA GLY A 243 -16.39 -16.59 -4.11
C GLY A 243 -16.74 -17.96 -4.72
N GLU A 244 -15.79 -18.90 -4.80
CA GLU A 244 -16.06 -20.25 -5.31
C GLU A 244 -17.07 -20.97 -4.42
N GLY A 245 -18.10 -21.54 -5.05
CA GLY A 245 -19.20 -22.21 -4.35
C GLY A 245 -20.35 -21.28 -3.91
N MET A 246 -20.21 -19.95 -4.02
CA MET A 246 -21.33 -19.03 -3.78
C MET A 246 -22.28 -19.02 -4.98
N PRO A 247 -23.61 -19.11 -4.79
CA PRO A 247 -24.55 -19.03 -5.90
C PRO A 247 -24.62 -17.60 -6.46
N PRO A 248 -24.96 -17.43 -7.76
CA PRO A 248 -25.21 -16.12 -8.33
C PRO A 248 -26.42 -15.47 -7.66
N VAL A 249 -26.46 -14.14 -7.63
CA VAL A 249 -27.58 -13.40 -7.06
C VAL A 249 -28.76 -13.41 -8.03
N ASP A 250 -29.91 -13.90 -7.59
CA ASP A 250 -31.13 -13.95 -8.40
C ASP A 250 -31.61 -12.55 -8.76
N GLY A 251 -31.82 -12.29 -10.05
CA GLY A 251 -32.27 -10.99 -10.55
C GLY A 251 -31.20 -9.90 -10.51
N PHE A 252 -29.93 -10.28 -10.43
CA PHE A 252 -28.80 -9.39 -10.58
C PHE A 252 -28.83 -8.67 -11.93
N VAL A 253 -28.63 -7.36 -11.90
CA VAL A 253 -28.35 -6.54 -13.06
C VAL A 253 -27.16 -5.66 -12.71
N LEU A 254 -26.15 -5.62 -13.58
CA LEU A 254 -24.99 -4.75 -13.36
C LEU A 254 -25.45 -3.28 -13.34
N PRO A 255 -25.18 -2.52 -12.26
CA PRO A 255 -25.48 -1.10 -12.24
C PRO A 255 -24.61 -0.34 -13.25
N ASP A 256 -25.15 0.71 -13.83
CA ASP A 256 -24.40 1.68 -14.61
C ASP A 256 -23.32 2.36 -13.76
N THR A 257 -22.33 2.97 -14.40
CA THR A 257 -21.21 3.64 -13.73
C THR A 257 -21.63 4.91 -13.00
N GLY A 258 -22.77 5.49 -13.39
CA GLY A 258 -23.21 6.81 -12.92
C GLY A 258 -22.77 7.95 -13.83
N GLN A 259 -21.98 7.68 -14.87
CA GLN A 259 -21.54 8.70 -15.81
C GLN A 259 -22.67 9.14 -16.74
N ILE A 260 -22.90 10.46 -16.77
CA ILE A 260 -23.98 11.08 -17.56
C ILE A 260 -23.47 12.13 -18.55
N GLN A 261 -22.16 12.28 -18.68
CA GLN A 261 -21.53 13.27 -19.54
C GLN A 261 -20.82 12.59 -20.70
N ASN A 262 -20.88 13.20 -21.87
CA ASN A 262 -20.02 12.89 -23.01
C ASN A 262 -18.87 13.90 -23.06
N PHE A 263 -17.67 13.42 -23.33
CA PHE A 263 -16.44 14.20 -23.41
C PHE A 263 -15.92 14.31 -24.84
N ILE A 264 -16.52 13.56 -25.77
CA ILE A 264 -16.22 13.59 -27.21
C ILE A 264 -17.51 13.75 -28.01
N ASP A 265 -17.39 14.29 -29.23
CA ASP A 265 -18.53 14.55 -30.12
C ASP A 265 -18.92 13.31 -30.95
N MET A 266 -18.52 12.10 -30.53
CA MET A 266 -18.79 10.84 -31.23
C MET A 266 -19.47 9.83 -30.30
N HIS A 267 -20.27 8.94 -30.89
CA HIS A 267 -20.94 7.85 -30.18
C HIS A 267 -19.92 6.80 -29.69
N GLY A 268 -20.21 6.19 -28.54
CA GLY A 268 -19.48 5.05 -28.00
C GLY A 268 -18.91 5.27 -26.60
N GLU A 269 -19.21 6.43 -25.98
CA GLU A 269 -18.96 6.65 -24.56
C GLU A 269 -20.01 5.94 -23.70
N ASP A 270 -19.69 5.72 -22.43
CA ASP A 270 -20.55 5.05 -21.46
C ASP A 270 -21.99 5.63 -21.41
N ASN A 271 -22.09 6.96 -21.45
CA ASN A 271 -23.37 7.66 -21.38
C ASN A 271 -24.27 7.44 -22.62
N ASP A 272 -23.72 6.94 -23.74
CA ASP A 272 -24.48 6.69 -24.96
C ASP A 272 -25.28 5.37 -24.94
N TYR A 273 -25.08 4.52 -23.93
CA TYR A 273 -25.68 3.19 -23.83
C TYR A 273 -26.87 3.13 -22.86
N PRO A 274 -27.81 2.16 -23.03
CA PRO A 274 -28.97 2.02 -22.14
C PRO A 274 -28.57 1.93 -20.67
N LYS A 275 -29.13 2.83 -19.86
CA LYS A 275 -28.72 3.00 -18.47
C LYS A 275 -29.51 2.11 -17.54
N ASN A 276 -28.79 1.40 -16.68
CA ASN A 276 -29.33 0.84 -15.45
C ASN A 276 -28.88 1.71 -14.26
N PRO A 277 -29.53 2.87 -14.02
CA PRO A 277 -29.06 3.80 -13.01
C PRO A 277 -28.98 3.13 -11.64
N MET A 278 -27.98 3.51 -10.85
CA MET A 278 -27.85 3.03 -9.48
C MET A 278 -29.11 3.38 -8.68
N SER A 279 -29.68 2.38 -8.01
CA SER A 279 -30.91 2.51 -7.24
C SER A 279 -30.75 1.80 -5.89
N PHE A 280 -31.13 2.50 -4.82
CA PHE A 280 -30.91 2.04 -3.45
C PHE A 280 -32.17 2.24 -2.60
N THR A 281 -32.61 1.17 -1.94
CA THR A 281 -33.73 1.18 -1.01
C THR A 281 -33.22 1.14 0.44
N ILE A 282 -33.41 2.23 1.18
CA ILE A 282 -33.04 2.31 2.60
C ILE A 282 -34.11 1.62 3.46
N SER A 283 -33.67 0.77 4.38
CA SER A 283 -34.54 0.12 5.37
C SER A 283 -35.31 1.11 6.26
N LYS A 284 -36.45 0.68 6.82
CA LYS A 284 -37.24 1.51 7.75
C LYS A 284 -36.47 1.93 9.01
N SER A 285 -35.53 1.10 9.47
CA SER A 285 -34.66 1.42 10.60
C SER A 285 -33.56 2.42 10.24
N GLY A 286 -33.27 2.57 8.94
CA GLY A 286 -32.18 3.38 8.41
C GLY A 286 -30.78 2.77 8.56
N LYS A 287 -30.67 1.50 9.00
CA LYS A 287 -29.38 0.83 9.29
C LYS A 287 -28.82 0.02 8.13
N THR A 288 -29.69 -0.46 7.24
CA THR A 288 -29.30 -1.22 6.04
C THR A 288 -29.82 -0.56 4.77
N VAL A 289 -29.17 -0.88 3.65
CA VAL A 289 -29.56 -0.43 2.31
C VAL A 289 -29.51 -1.61 1.34
N VAL A 290 -30.57 -1.77 0.55
CA VAL A 290 -30.62 -2.76 -0.54
C VAL A 290 -30.28 -2.05 -1.83
N ASP A 291 -29.35 -2.61 -2.59
CA ASP A 291 -29.11 -2.23 -3.98
C ASP A 291 -30.15 -2.91 -4.87
N ASP A 292 -31.01 -2.12 -5.50
CA ASP A 292 -32.13 -2.65 -6.29
C ASP A 292 -31.67 -3.30 -7.59
N ASN A 293 -30.42 -3.08 -8.03
CA ASN A 293 -29.85 -3.68 -9.23
C ASN A 293 -29.15 -5.01 -8.91
N THR A 294 -28.24 -4.98 -7.93
CA THR A 294 -27.48 -6.18 -7.57
C THR A 294 -28.21 -7.12 -6.62
N LYS A 295 -29.29 -6.65 -5.99
CA LYS A 295 -30.07 -7.31 -4.92
C LYS A 295 -29.26 -7.61 -3.66
N LEU A 296 -28.05 -7.07 -3.57
CA LEU A 296 -27.21 -7.15 -2.38
C LEU A 296 -27.74 -6.18 -1.32
N MET A 297 -27.69 -6.63 -0.07
CA MET A 297 -28.00 -5.80 1.08
C MET A 297 -26.71 -5.42 1.79
N TRP A 298 -26.56 -4.14 2.07
CA TRP A 298 -25.38 -3.56 2.65
C TRP A 298 -25.70 -2.96 4.02
N GLU A 299 -24.72 -3.01 4.90
CA GLU A 299 -24.65 -2.12 6.05
C GLU A 299 -24.67 -0.68 5.52
N ARG A 300 -25.46 0.21 6.11
CA ARG A 300 -25.57 1.61 5.66
C ARG A 300 -24.53 2.52 6.28
N ASP A 301 -24.14 2.29 7.53
CA ASP A 301 -23.09 3.04 8.22
C ASP A 301 -21.83 2.17 8.34
N SER A 302 -20.76 2.48 7.60
CA SER A 302 -19.53 1.68 7.65
C SER A 302 -18.87 1.73 9.04
N SER A 303 -17.90 0.84 9.26
CA SER A 303 -17.06 0.87 10.47
C SER A 303 -16.55 2.29 10.71
N ARG A 304 -16.76 2.83 11.91
CA ARG A 304 -16.27 4.17 12.30
C ARG A 304 -14.80 4.14 12.72
N ILE A 305 -14.24 2.94 12.80
CA ILE A 305 -12.85 2.68 13.16
C ILE A 305 -12.16 1.99 11.99
N TRP A 306 -10.89 2.33 11.84
CA TRP A 306 -10.00 1.74 10.84
C TRP A 306 -9.52 0.38 11.35
N MET A 307 -9.73 -0.66 10.57
CA MET A 307 -9.45 -2.05 10.92
C MET A 307 -8.49 -2.68 9.93
N THR A 308 -7.67 -3.62 10.40
CA THR A 308 -6.95 -4.57 9.55
C THR A 308 -7.93 -5.43 8.76
N ALA A 309 -7.46 -6.09 7.70
CA ALA A 309 -8.33 -6.98 6.92
C ALA A 309 -8.93 -8.09 7.81
N VAL A 310 -8.14 -8.63 8.75
CA VAL A 310 -8.57 -9.69 9.69
C VAL A 310 -9.57 -9.17 10.72
N GLU A 311 -9.30 -7.99 11.31
CA GLU A 311 -10.27 -7.36 12.23
C GLU A 311 -11.58 -7.03 11.53
N GLY A 312 -11.52 -6.63 10.25
CA GLY A 312 -12.70 -6.33 9.45
C GLY A 312 -13.54 -7.56 9.13
N GLU A 313 -12.91 -8.69 8.82
CA GLU A 313 -13.59 -9.96 8.63
C GLU A 313 -14.39 -10.32 9.90
N GLN A 314 -13.72 -10.32 11.05
CA GLN A 314 -14.35 -10.57 12.34
C GLN A 314 -15.47 -9.56 12.66
N TYR A 315 -15.30 -8.30 12.27
CA TYR A 315 -16.35 -7.30 12.41
C TYR A 315 -17.63 -7.71 11.68
N CYS A 316 -17.52 -8.15 10.42
CA CYS A 316 -18.68 -8.58 9.65
C CYS A 316 -19.28 -9.88 10.16
N GLU A 317 -18.47 -10.88 10.52
CA GLU A 317 -18.96 -12.16 11.06
C GLU A 317 -19.76 -12.01 12.38
N ASN A 318 -19.46 -10.97 13.16
CA ASN A 318 -20.14 -10.68 14.43
C ASN A 318 -21.18 -9.56 14.31
N LEU A 319 -21.45 -9.05 13.11
CA LEU A 319 -22.38 -7.94 12.91
C LEU A 319 -23.82 -8.46 12.99
N GLU A 320 -24.63 -7.87 13.86
CA GLU A 320 -26.07 -8.11 13.93
C GLU A 320 -26.84 -6.80 13.76
N ILE A 321 -27.41 -6.58 12.57
CA ILE A 321 -28.21 -5.38 12.26
C ILE A 321 -29.48 -5.75 11.50
N ASP A 322 -30.57 -5.04 11.79
CA ASP A 322 -31.90 -5.24 11.20
C ASP A 322 -32.46 -6.67 11.26
N GLY A 323 -32.02 -7.45 12.26
CA GLY A 323 -32.45 -8.84 12.45
C GLY A 323 -31.70 -9.85 11.60
N TYR A 324 -30.56 -9.48 11.04
CA TYR A 324 -29.68 -10.35 10.27
C TYR A 324 -28.32 -10.49 10.95
N ASP A 325 -27.79 -11.72 10.94
CA ASP A 325 -26.54 -12.18 11.54
C ASP A 325 -25.62 -12.89 10.53
N ASP A 326 -26.04 -12.97 9.27
CA ASP A 326 -25.32 -13.57 8.13
C ASP A 326 -24.51 -12.54 7.33
N TRP A 327 -24.02 -11.51 8.01
CA TRP A 327 -23.19 -10.47 7.40
C TRP A 327 -21.81 -11.01 7.07
N ARG A 328 -21.30 -10.60 5.92
CA ARG A 328 -19.98 -11.00 5.46
C ARG A 328 -19.22 -9.82 4.89
N TYR A 329 -17.93 -10.03 4.76
CA TYR A 329 -17.11 -9.14 3.99
C TYR A 329 -17.53 -9.13 2.51
N PRO A 330 -17.47 -7.98 1.84
CA PRO A 330 -17.85 -7.88 0.45
C PRO A 330 -16.75 -8.38 -0.47
N LEU A 331 -17.18 -8.98 -1.59
CA LEU A 331 -16.30 -9.24 -2.71
C LEU A 331 -15.97 -7.94 -3.46
N MET A 332 -14.89 -7.94 -4.24
CA MET A 332 -14.33 -6.75 -4.85
C MET A 332 -15.26 -6.22 -5.93
N LYS A 333 -15.84 -7.15 -6.69
CA LYS A 333 -16.88 -6.88 -7.67
C LYS A 333 -18.15 -6.31 -7.02
N GLU A 334 -18.52 -6.79 -5.82
CA GLU A 334 -19.65 -6.26 -5.05
C GLU A 334 -19.40 -4.82 -4.62
N LEU A 335 -18.23 -4.51 -4.06
CA LEU A 335 -17.90 -3.13 -3.71
C LEU A 335 -17.84 -2.20 -4.92
N GLN A 336 -17.32 -2.68 -6.05
CA GLN A 336 -17.27 -1.85 -7.27
C GLN A 336 -18.68 -1.56 -7.80
N SER A 337 -19.63 -2.46 -7.59
CA SER A 337 -21.01 -2.27 -8.07
C SER A 337 -21.70 -1.04 -7.46
N ILE A 338 -21.39 -0.73 -6.19
CA ILE A 338 -21.94 0.43 -5.47
C ILE A 338 -21.14 1.73 -5.66
N ALA A 339 -20.01 1.69 -6.37
CA ALA A 339 -19.25 2.90 -6.70
C ALA A 339 -19.98 3.73 -7.75
N ASP A 340 -20.10 5.03 -7.49
CA ASP A 340 -20.68 6.02 -8.40
C ASP A 340 -19.55 6.83 -9.03
N LEU A 341 -19.16 6.45 -10.24
CA LEU A 341 -18.09 7.09 -11.01
C LEU A 341 -18.56 8.34 -11.75
N GLY A 342 -19.84 8.70 -11.56
CA GLY A 342 -20.44 10.01 -11.83
C GLY A 342 -20.11 11.06 -10.77
N GLU A 343 -19.61 10.65 -9.62
CA GLU A 343 -19.35 11.50 -8.45
C GLU A 343 -17.87 11.50 -8.04
N PHE A 344 -17.43 12.53 -7.32
CA PHE A 344 -16.05 12.67 -6.87
C PHE A 344 -15.97 13.12 -5.41
N ARG A 345 -15.15 12.42 -4.61
CA ARG A 345 -14.89 12.70 -3.18
C ARG A 345 -16.16 12.88 -2.32
N PRO A 346 -17.00 11.83 -2.20
CA PRO A 346 -16.71 10.45 -2.63
C PRO A 346 -17.52 9.99 -3.85
N ALA A 347 -16.94 9.08 -4.63
CA ALA A 347 -17.52 8.35 -5.76
C ALA A 347 -18.51 7.25 -5.28
N ILE A 348 -19.54 7.66 -4.54
CA ILE A 348 -20.61 6.80 -4.01
C ILE A 348 -21.82 7.66 -3.62
N ASN A 349 -23.02 7.10 -3.70
CA ASN A 349 -24.22 7.74 -3.20
C ASN A 349 -24.17 7.94 -1.67
N ILE A 350 -23.90 9.16 -1.23
CA ILE A 350 -23.73 9.51 0.19
C ILE A 350 -25.04 9.56 1.00
N GLU A 351 -26.19 9.52 0.35
CA GLU A 351 -27.49 9.42 1.04
C GLU A 351 -27.79 7.97 1.42
N ALA A 352 -27.45 7.05 0.51
CA ALA A 352 -27.57 5.61 0.67
C ALA A 352 -26.46 5.05 1.57
N PHE A 353 -25.21 5.52 1.45
CA PHE A 353 -24.05 4.98 2.16
C PHE A 353 -23.33 6.04 3.01
N LEU A 354 -23.40 5.87 4.32
CA LEU A 354 -22.87 6.82 5.31
C LEU A 354 -21.43 6.48 5.72
N ASN A 355 -20.71 7.50 6.22
CA ASN A 355 -19.34 7.40 6.78
C ASN A 355 -18.25 6.92 5.80
N MET A 356 -18.41 7.28 4.54
CA MET A 356 -17.42 6.98 3.50
C MET A 356 -16.18 7.90 3.55
N PRO A 357 -14.98 7.37 3.29
CA PRO A 357 -13.75 8.16 3.32
C PRO A 357 -13.72 9.12 2.12
N ARG A 358 -13.58 10.42 2.40
CA ARG A 358 -13.52 11.48 1.36
C ARG A 358 -12.10 11.80 0.87
N LEU A 359 -11.08 11.28 1.56
CA LEU A 359 -9.65 11.49 1.30
C LEU A 359 -8.92 10.15 1.25
N SER A 360 -7.62 10.20 0.91
CA SER A 360 -6.70 9.09 0.63
C SER A 360 -6.80 7.89 1.58
N SER A 361 -7.82 7.08 1.35
CA SER A 361 -8.10 5.83 2.02
C SER A 361 -9.28 5.12 1.34
N GLY A 362 -9.69 3.95 1.84
CA GLY A 362 -10.71 3.13 1.20
C GLY A 362 -11.50 2.23 2.14
N VAL A 363 -12.38 1.43 1.54
CA VAL A 363 -13.12 0.35 2.19
C VAL A 363 -12.57 -0.98 1.70
N TRP A 364 -12.26 -1.88 2.62
CA TRP A 364 -11.76 -3.21 2.30
C TRP A 364 -12.77 -4.07 1.54
N GLY A 365 -12.30 -4.88 0.57
CA GLY A 365 -13.06 -6.00 0.00
C GLY A 365 -12.18 -7.22 -0.31
N PHE A 366 -12.77 -8.42 -0.22
CA PHE A 366 -12.15 -9.69 -0.67
C PHE A 366 -12.38 -9.89 -2.17
N PRO A 367 -11.75 -10.79 -2.93
CA PRO A 367 -10.83 -11.87 -2.52
C PRO A 367 -9.36 -11.48 -2.55
N VAL A 368 -8.51 -12.24 -1.87
CA VAL A 368 -7.05 -12.01 -1.82
C VAL A 368 -6.42 -12.42 -3.15
N SER A 369 -5.39 -11.68 -3.56
CA SER A 369 -4.42 -12.15 -4.55
C SER A 369 -3.80 -13.49 -4.12
N ASP A 370 -3.09 -14.19 -4.99
CA ASP A 370 -2.16 -15.28 -4.63
C ASP A 370 -0.99 -14.86 -3.70
N HIS A 371 -1.06 -13.65 -3.11
CA HIS A 371 -0.20 -13.10 -2.07
C HIS A 371 -0.94 -13.06 -0.73
N PRO A 372 -0.61 -13.95 0.23
CA PRO A 372 -1.36 -14.13 1.48
C PRO A 372 -1.29 -12.93 2.44
N ASP A 373 -0.42 -11.98 2.18
CA ASP A 373 -0.21 -10.77 2.97
C ASP A 373 -0.95 -9.55 2.40
N HIS A 374 -1.75 -9.69 1.33
CA HIS A 374 -2.47 -8.59 0.67
C HIS A 374 -4.00 -8.82 0.58
N ALA A 375 -4.77 -7.73 0.59
CA ALA A 375 -6.21 -7.69 0.36
C ALA A 375 -6.54 -6.52 -0.57
N TRP A 376 -7.60 -6.63 -1.38
CA TRP A 376 -8.06 -5.52 -2.19
C TRP A 376 -8.88 -4.52 -1.37
N HIS A 377 -8.93 -3.27 -1.78
CA HIS A 377 -9.85 -2.26 -1.26
C HIS A 377 -10.27 -1.30 -2.35
N ILE A 378 -11.38 -0.58 -2.14
CA ILE A 378 -11.82 0.50 -3.03
C ILE A 378 -11.58 1.84 -2.37
N GLY A 379 -10.82 2.70 -3.05
CA GLY A 379 -10.65 4.10 -2.72
C GLY A 379 -11.84 4.91 -3.23
N PHE A 380 -12.77 5.23 -2.34
CA PHE A 380 -13.96 6.03 -2.69
C PHE A 380 -13.74 7.51 -3.00
N PRO A 381 -12.55 8.15 -2.94
CA PRO A 381 -12.36 9.44 -3.58
C PRO A 381 -12.71 9.44 -5.09
N GLU A 382 -12.40 8.34 -5.78
CA GLU A 382 -12.51 8.22 -7.25
C GLU A 382 -12.94 6.80 -7.72
N GLY A 383 -13.28 5.89 -6.79
CA GLY A 383 -13.77 4.54 -7.10
C GLY A 383 -12.71 3.55 -7.57
N HIS A 384 -11.43 3.81 -7.25
CA HIS A 384 -10.28 3.02 -7.72
C HIS A 384 -10.01 1.81 -6.80
N ILE A 385 -9.82 0.63 -7.39
CA ILE A 385 -9.48 -0.61 -6.67
C ILE A 385 -7.96 -0.65 -6.38
N MET A 386 -7.52 -1.16 -5.24
CA MET A 386 -6.09 -1.21 -4.89
C MET A 386 -5.79 -2.42 -4.01
N GLY A 387 -4.64 -3.06 -4.21
CA GLY A 387 -4.13 -4.05 -3.29
C GLY A 387 -3.39 -3.36 -2.14
N GLN A 388 -3.64 -3.78 -0.91
CA GLN A 388 -2.93 -3.31 0.28
C GLN A 388 -2.63 -4.48 1.22
N HIS A 389 -1.64 -4.33 2.08
CA HIS A 389 -1.25 -5.38 2.99
C HIS A 389 -2.34 -5.57 4.04
N THR A 390 -2.62 -6.82 4.43
CA THR A 390 -3.70 -7.15 5.36
C THR A 390 -3.56 -6.46 6.72
N ALA A 391 -2.32 -6.13 7.12
CA ALA A 391 -2.01 -5.35 8.32
C ALA A 391 -2.22 -3.83 8.20
N SER A 392 -2.41 -3.28 7.00
CA SER A 392 -2.86 -1.89 6.88
C SER A 392 -4.27 -1.75 7.44
N THR A 393 -4.71 -0.53 7.73
CA THR A 393 -6.10 -0.32 8.15
C THR A 393 -6.94 0.41 7.12
N LYS A 394 -8.16 -0.08 6.91
CA LYS A 394 -9.21 0.54 6.07
C LYS A 394 -10.54 0.57 6.84
N LEU A 395 -11.54 1.29 6.31
CA LEU A 395 -12.90 1.13 6.81
C LEU A 395 -13.46 -0.20 6.27
N VAL A 396 -14.48 -0.71 6.94
CA VAL A 396 -15.14 -1.95 6.61
C VAL A 396 -16.62 -1.66 6.40
N ARG A 397 -17.21 -2.25 5.38
CA ARG A 397 -18.66 -2.23 5.17
C ARG A 397 -19.09 -3.64 4.84
N CYS A 398 -20.02 -4.16 5.61
CA CYS A 398 -20.46 -5.53 5.43
C CYS A 398 -21.57 -5.60 4.37
N VAL A 399 -21.64 -6.74 3.69
CA VAL A 399 -22.66 -7.09 2.72
C VAL A 399 -23.29 -8.42 3.09
N ARG A 400 -24.50 -8.64 2.62
CA ARG A 400 -25.19 -9.93 2.69
C ARG A 400 -26.10 -10.10 1.48
N ALA A 401 -26.46 -11.35 1.22
CA ALA A 401 -27.45 -11.72 0.23
C ALA A 401 -28.20 -12.97 0.70
N ALA A 402 -29.40 -13.20 0.16
CA ALA A 402 -30.14 -14.43 0.44
C ALA A 402 -29.33 -15.66 0.02
N ASN A 403 -29.43 -16.74 0.81
CA ASN A 403 -28.77 -18.03 0.55
C ASN A 403 -27.24 -17.96 0.39
N GLY A 404 -26.59 -16.93 0.95
CA GLY A 404 -25.15 -16.74 0.81
C GLY A 404 -24.70 -16.41 -0.62
N ALA A 405 -25.62 -15.92 -1.46
CA ALA A 405 -25.29 -15.51 -2.83
C ALA A 405 -24.27 -14.36 -2.85
N ALA A 406 -23.55 -14.23 -3.97
CA ALA A 406 -22.58 -13.17 -4.16
C ALA A 406 -22.42 -12.80 -5.62
N TYR A 407 -22.01 -11.55 -5.88
CA TYR A 407 -21.55 -11.17 -7.20
C TYR A 407 -20.08 -11.56 -7.37
N HIS A 408 -19.87 -12.69 -8.04
CA HIS A 408 -18.58 -13.13 -8.55
C HIS A 408 -18.79 -13.73 -9.93
N ASN A 409 -17.83 -13.53 -10.84
CA ASN A 409 -17.93 -14.06 -12.20
C ASN A 409 -16.69 -14.91 -12.47
N MET A 410 -16.94 -16.21 -12.56
CA MET A 410 -16.09 -17.22 -13.23
C MET A 410 -16.99 -18.23 -13.96
N ASN A 411 -18.15 -17.77 -14.45
CA ASN A 411 -19.10 -18.59 -15.20
C ASN A 411 -19.17 -18.07 -16.64
N TYR A 412 -18.42 -18.75 -17.51
CA TYR A 412 -18.27 -18.38 -18.90
C TYR A 412 -18.72 -19.52 -19.81
N VAL A 413 -19.24 -19.17 -20.97
CA VAL A 413 -19.54 -20.10 -22.06
C VAL A 413 -18.74 -19.67 -23.28
N ASP A 414 -17.89 -20.57 -23.78
CA ASP A 414 -17.26 -20.41 -25.10
C ASP A 414 -18.30 -20.72 -26.17
N ASN A 415 -18.59 -19.73 -27.02
CA ASN A 415 -19.57 -19.87 -28.11
C ASN A 415 -19.00 -20.60 -29.34
N ASN A 416 -17.72 -20.97 -29.31
CA ASN A 416 -16.98 -21.66 -30.37
C ASN A 416 -16.90 -20.89 -31.71
N ASP A 417 -17.11 -19.57 -31.67
CA ASP A 417 -17.02 -18.66 -32.81
C ASP A 417 -16.00 -17.53 -32.60
N GLY A 418 -15.21 -17.62 -31.52
CA GLY A 418 -14.28 -16.58 -31.08
C GLY A 418 -14.89 -15.56 -30.12
N THR A 419 -16.09 -15.80 -29.62
CA THR A 419 -16.74 -15.01 -28.56
C THR A 419 -16.96 -15.83 -27.29
N VAL A 420 -17.05 -15.13 -26.15
CA VAL A 420 -17.34 -15.72 -24.84
C VAL A 420 -18.52 -15.00 -24.22
N THR A 421 -19.47 -15.74 -23.69
CA THR A 421 -20.58 -15.19 -22.90
C THR A 421 -20.29 -15.32 -21.42
N GLU A 422 -20.23 -14.19 -20.73
CA GLU A 422 -20.17 -14.08 -19.27
C GLU A 422 -21.60 -14.15 -18.72
N LYS A 423 -21.89 -15.14 -17.85
CA LYS A 423 -23.27 -15.53 -17.51
C LYS A 423 -23.93 -14.72 -16.42
N VAL A 424 -23.19 -13.99 -15.59
CA VAL A 424 -23.76 -13.23 -14.47
C VAL A 424 -24.29 -11.88 -14.93
N THR A 425 -23.60 -11.20 -15.84
CA THR A 425 -24.08 -9.95 -16.46
C THR A 425 -24.79 -10.19 -17.80
N ASP A 426 -24.77 -11.43 -18.31
CA ASP A 426 -25.28 -11.84 -19.63
C ASP A 426 -24.70 -10.96 -20.75
N ARG A 427 -23.37 -10.93 -20.82
CA ARG A 427 -22.62 -10.13 -21.80
C ARG A 427 -21.74 -11.00 -22.67
N MET A 428 -21.70 -10.66 -23.96
CA MET A 428 -20.85 -11.34 -24.94
C MET A 428 -19.60 -10.50 -25.23
N TRP A 429 -18.45 -11.15 -25.17
CA TRP A 429 -17.12 -10.55 -25.27
C TRP A 429 -16.35 -11.16 -26.44
N GLN A 430 -15.44 -10.38 -27.03
CA GLN A 430 -14.39 -10.96 -27.86
C GLN A 430 -13.51 -11.89 -27.01
N GLN A 431 -13.29 -13.12 -27.47
CA GLN A 431 -12.40 -14.08 -26.81
C GLN A 431 -10.93 -13.66 -26.96
N LYS A 432 -10.54 -13.27 -28.17
CA LYS A 432 -9.19 -12.79 -28.52
C LYS A 432 -9.25 -11.36 -29.04
N ILE A 433 -8.24 -10.57 -28.67
CA ILE A 433 -8.06 -9.21 -29.19
C ILE A 433 -7.16 -9.20 -30.43
N ASP A 434 -7.00 -8.03 -31.04
CA ASP A 434 -6.15 -7.84 -32.23
C ASP A 434 -4.70 -7.43 -31.93
N TYR A 435 -4.36 -7.27 -30.65
CA TYR A 435 -3.04 -6.89 -30.14
C TYR A 435 -2.50 -5.57 -30.72
N LYS A 436 -3.38 -4.68 -31.18
CA LYS A 436 -3.01 -3.34 -31.60
C LYS A 436 -3.35 -2.36 -30.50
N ARG A 437 -2.34 -1.62 -30.04
CA ARG A 437 -2.55 -0.52 -29.11
C ARG A 437 -3.03 0.71 -29.88
N ARG A 438 -3.94 1.45 -29.27
CA ARG A 438 -4.64 2.60 -29.86
C ARG A 438 -4.83 3.67 -28.80
N ASN A 439 -4.96 4.92 -29.22
CA ASN A 439 -5.45 5.96 -28.34
C ASN A 439 -6.93 5.70 -27.98
N TRP A 440 -7.49 6.47 -27.05
CA TRP A 440 -8.85 6.21 -26.56
C TRP A 440 -9.92 6.36 -27.67
N LEU A 441 -9.83 7.41 -28.49
CA LEU A 441 -10.77 7.67 -29.60
C LEU A 441 -10.73 6.57 -30.65
N ASP A 442 -9.52 6.20 -31.10
CA ASP A 442 -9.31 5.14 -32.08
C ASP A 442 -9.81 3.78 -31.56
N SER A 443 -9.82 3.58 -30.23
CA SER A 443 -10.32 2.35 -29.60
C SER A 443 -11.85 2.29 -29.59
N ILE A 444 -12.51 3.41 -29.35
CA ILE A 444 -13.96 3.54 -29.52
C ILE A 444 -14.31 3.25 -30.99
N GLU A 445 -13.69 3.98 -31.93
CA GLU A 445 -13.95 3.80 -33.36
C GLU A 445 -13.68 2.36 -33.83
N TYR A 446 -12.62 1.72 -33.31
CA TYR A 446 -12.33 0.33 -33.61
C TYR A 446 -13.46 -0.61 -33.19
N CYS A 447 -13.98 -0.48 -31.97
CA CYS A 447 -15.04 -1.35 -31.50
C CYS A 447 -16.37 -1.07 -32.20
N GLU A 448 -16.77 0.19 -32.38
CA GLU A 448 -18.02 0.57 -33.06
C GLU A 448 -18.10 0.06 -34.51
N ASN A 449 -16.95 -0.04 -35.20
CA ASN A 449 -16.89 -0.50 -36.59
C ASN A 449 -16.51 -1.99 -36.72
N LEU A 450 -16.37 -2.70 -35.59
CA LEU A 450 -15.94 -4.09 -35.61
C LEU A 450 -17.06 -4.98 -36.15
N ASN A 451 -16.75 -5.73 -37.21
CA ASN A 451 -17.60 -6.80 -37.71
C ASN A 451 -16.92 -8.13 -37.37
N TYR A 452 -17.42 -8.83 -36.35
CA TYR A 452 -16.77 -10.02 -35.80
C TYR A 452 -17.80 -11.05 -35.32
N ALA A 453 -17.53 -12.34 -35.60
CA ALA A 453 -18.41 -13.46 -35.27
C ALA A 453 -19.88 -13.31 -35.76
N ASN A 454 -20.08 -12.67 -36.92
CA ASN A 454 -21.40 -12.31 -37.48
C ASN A 454 -22.20 -11.27 -36.69
N TYR A 455 -21.51 -10.48 -35.87
CA TYR A 455 -22.08 -9.35 -35.14
C TYR A 455 -21.39 -8.04 -35.56
N ASP A 456 -22.18 -6.97 -35.60
CA ASP A 456 -21.80 -5.60 -36.01
C ASP A 456 -22.17 -4.55 -34.95
N ASP A 457 -22.58 -4.99 -33.76
CA ASP A 457 -23.03 -4.18 -32.63
C ASP A 457 -22.02 -4.18 -31.47
N TRP A 458 -20.74 -4.23 -31.82
CA TRP A 458 -19.63 -4.20 -30.87
C TRP A 458 -19.35 -2.78 -30.38
N ARG A 459 -18.87 -2.70 -29.14
CA ARG A 459 -18.48 -1.44 -28.52
C ARG A 459 -17.37 -1.61 -27.51
N LEU A 460 -16.80 -0.48 -27.10
CA LEU A 460 -15.89 -0.45 -25.97
C LEU A 460 -16.69 -0.66 -24.67
N PRO A 461 -16.26 -1.55 -23.76
CA PRO A 461 -16.95 -1.80 -22.50
C PRO A 461 -16.80 -0.63 -21.55
N ASN A 462 -17.82 -0.39 -20.72
CA ASN A 462 -17.63 0.54 -19.62
C ASN A 462 -16.76 -0.07 -18.51
N ILE A 463 -16.33 0.72 -17.56
CA ILE A 463 -15.36 0.26 -16.55
C ILE A 463 -15.94 -0.83 -15.63
N LYS A 464 -17.24 -0.80 -15.30
CA LYS A 464 -17.89 -1.85 -14.49
C LYS A 464 -18.01 -3.16 -15.27
N GLU A 465 -18.29 -3.09 -16.57
CA GLU A 465 -18.29 -4.25 -17.47
C GLU A 465 -16.88 -4.84 -17.61
N LEU A 466 -15.85 -4.01 -17.78
CA LEU A 466 -14.48 -4.50 -17.87
C LEU A 466 -14.03 -5.16 -16.56
N VAL A 467 -14.42 -4.63 -15.40
CA VAL A 467 -14.19 -5.26 -14.08
C VAL A 467 -14.93 -6.60 -13.94
N SER A 468 -16.06 -6.79 -14.64
CA SER A 468 -16.85 -8.03 -14.57
C SER A 468 -16.07 -9.27 -15.03
N ILE A 469 -15.09 -9.11 -15.93
CA ILE A 469 -14.25 -10.22 -16.42
C ILE A 469 -12.92 -10.38 -15.66
N VAL A 470 -12.59 -9.47 -14.73
CA VAL A 470 -11.37 -9.56 -13.91
C VAL A 470 -11.52 -10.69 -12.89
N ASN A 471 -10.49 -11.52 -12.77
CA ASN A 471 -10.41 -12.55 -11.74
C ASN A 471 -9.51 -12.07 -10.58
N TYR A 472 -10.13 -11.58 -9.52
CA TYR A 472 -9.43 -11.06 -8.34
C TYR A 472 -8.76 -12.13 -7.47
N ASN A 473 -8.97 -13.42 -7.76
CA ASN A 473 -8.25 -14.54 -7.13
C ASN A 473 -6.87 -14.80 -7.77
N LYS A 474 -6.52 -14.06 -8.84
CA LYS A 474 -5.27 -14.20 -9.58
C LYS A 474 -4.58 -12.83 -9.70
N THR A 475 -3.26 -12.81 -9.82
CA THR A 475 -2.48 -11.55 -9.96
C THR A 475 -1.96 -11.29 -11.35
N SER A 476 -1.52 -12.31 -12.09
CA SER A 476 -0.94 -12.11 -13.42
C SER A 476 -0.98 -13.39 -14.27
N PRO A 477 -1.88 -13.46 -15.27
CA PRO A 477 -2.95 -12.52 -15.56
C PRO A 477 -4.15 -12.68 -14.60
N ALA A 478 -4.72 -11.55 -14.17
CA ALA A 478 -5.94 -11.53 -13.36
C ALA A 478 -7.21 -11.72 -14.20
N ILE A 479 -7.26 -12.79 -15.00
CA ILE A 479 -8.39 -13.16 -15.87
C ILE A 479 -8.45 -14.68 -15.98
N ASP A 480 -9.58 -15.21 -16.45
CA ASP A 480 -9.66 -16.63 -16.80
C ASP A 480 -9.03 -16.88 -18.18
N GLU A 481 -7.85 -17.49 -18.21
CA GLU A 481 -7.11 -17.76 -19.45
C GLU A 481 -7.70 -18.87 -20.30
N GLU A 482 -8.56 -19.73 -19.73
CA GLU A 482 -9.29 -20.73 -20.52
C GLU A 482 -10.23 -20.03 -21.52
N TYR A 483 -10.92 -18.99 -21.04
CA TYR A 483 -11.87 -18.22 -21.83
C TYR A 483 -11.28 -16.96 -22.46
N PHE A 484 -10.21 -16.38 -21.91
CA PHE A 484 -9.55 -15.18 -22.45
C PHE A 484 -8.05 -15.42 -22.67
N PRO A 485 -7.69 -16.35 -23.58
CA PRO A 485 -6.32 -16.78 -23.75
C PRO A 485 -5.43 -15.65 -24.31
N ASN A 486 -4.15 -15.66 -23.90
CA ASN A 486 -3.12 -14.71 -24.35
C ASN A 486 -3.44 -13.24 -24.04
N THR A 487 -4.21 -12.97 -22.99
CA THR A 487 -4.47 -11.59 -22.54
C THR A 487 -3.14 -10.92 -22.12
N PRO A 488 -2.75 -9.77 -22.72
CA PRO A 488 -1.52 -9.09 -22.37
C PRO A 488 -1.49 -8.64 -20.90
N VAL A 489 -0.39 -8.93 -20.20
CA VAL A 489 -0.19 -8.56 -18.78
C VAL A 489 0.62 -7.27 -18.57
N LYS A 490 1.24 -6.74 -19.63
CA LYS A 490 2.21 -5.64 -19.54
C LYS A 490 1.61 -4.26 -19.88
N TYR A 491 0.44 -4.21 -20.50
CA TYR A 491 -0.20 -2.96 -20.95
C TYR A 491 -1.70 -2.98 -20.63
N PHE A 492 -2.31 -1.81 -20.62
CA PHE A 492 -3.70 -1.60 -20.19
C PHE A 492 -4.71 -1.86 -21.29
N PHE A 493 -5.98 -1.86 -20.88
CA PHE A 493 -7.16 -1.89 -21.73
C PHE A 493 -7.96 -0.60 -21.56
N TRP A 494 -8.52 -0.09 -22.65
CA TRP A 494 -9.44 1.03 -22.61
C TRP A 494 -10.85 0.62 -22.17
N SER A 495 -11.53 1.52 -21.46
CA SER A 495 -12.98 1.51 -21.23
C SER A 495 -13.65 2.70 -21.91
N SER A 496 -14.97 2.62 -22.14
CA SER A 496 -15.80 3.73 -22.63
C SER A 496 -16.15 4.75 -21.53
N SER A 497 -15.92 4.41 -20.26
CA SER A 497 -16.04 5.35 -19.14
C SER A 497 -14.84 6.29 -19.10
N SER A 498 -15.12 7.56 -18.87
CA SER A 498 -14.14 8.64 -18.74
C SER A 498 -13.71 8.84 -17.28
N ASP A 499 -12.68 9.63 -17.00
CA ASP A 499 -12.40 10.08 -15.63
C ASP A 499 -13.08 11.44 -15.44
N LEU A 500 -13.74 11.64 -14.30
CA LEU A 500 -14.64 12.76 -14.08
C LEU A 500 -14.02 13.93 -13.29
N PRO A 501 -12.71 14.21 -13.20
CA PRO A 501 -12.28 15.23 -12.28
C PRO A 501 -12.73 16.59 -12.81
N GLY A 502 -13.87 17.06 -12.27
CA GLY A 502 -14.10 18.45 -11.97
C GLY A 502 -12.83 19.03 -11.35
N PRO A 503 -12.58 20.34 -11.52
CA PRO A 503 -11.26 20.95 -11.43
C PRO A 503 -10.57 20.54 -10.13
N THR A 504 -9.73 19.50 -10.22
CA THR A 504 -8.91 19.10 -9.10
C THR A 504 -7.69 20.00 -9.20
N LEU A 505 -7.74 21.08 -8.42
CA LEU A 505 -6.57 21.78 -7.93
C LEU A 505 -5.61 20.74 -7.33
N PHE A 506 -4.75 20.16 -8.15
CA PHE A 506 -3.49 19.64 -7.65
C PHE A 506 -2.68 20.85 -7.21
N VAL A 507 -2.67 21.07 -5.90
CA VAL A 507 -1.64 21.89 -5.27
C VAL A 507 -0.32 21.16 -5.49
N ARG A 508 0.37 21.46 -6.61
CA ARG A 508 1.83 21.57 -6.51
C ARG A 508 2.09 22.53 -5.35
N PRO A 509 3.08 22.30 -4.47
CA PRO A 509 3.57 23.41 -3.67
C PRO A 509 3.95 24.50 -4.66
N LEU A 510 3.13 25.54 -4.77
CA LEU A 510 3.47 26.68 -5.60
C LEU A 510 4.81 27.19 -5.08
N PRO A 511 5.75 27.58 -5.95
CA PRO A 511 6.78 28.50 -5.51
C PRO A 511 6.07 29.70 -4.85
N PRO A 512 6.66 30.31 -3.81
CA PRO A 512 6.01 31.34 -3.02
C PRO A 512 5.35 32.39 -3.92
N ARG A 513 4.08 32.70 -3.60
CA ARG A 513 3.21 33.65 -4.31
C ARG A 513 4.01 34.88 -4.76
N LYS A 514 4.08 35.13 -6.07
CA LYS A 514 4.56 36.42 -6.56
C LYS A 514 3.56 37.49 -6.12
N LYS A 515 4.06 38.63 -5.65
CA LYS A 515 3.31 39.67 -4.91
C LYS A 515 2.13 40.28 -5.70
N ASP A 516 1.98 39.95 -6.97
CA ASP A 516 1.13 40.60 -7.97
C ASP A 516 -0.01 39.71 -8.53
N GLN A 517 -0.16 38.45 -8.11
CA GLN A 517 -1.27 37.61 -8.58
C GLN A 517 -2.56 37.83 -7.76
N THR A 518 -3.65 38.20 -8.43
CA THR A 518 -5.00 38.34 -7.84
C THR A 518 -5.75 36.99 -7.80
N PRO A 519 -6.75 36.82 -6.90
CA PRO A 519 -7.54 35.59 -6.81
C PRO A 519 -8.24 35.20 -8.12
N GLU A 520 -8.70 36.17 -8.91
CA GLU A 520 -9.38 35.91 -10.19
C GLU A 520 -8.42 35.42 -11.28
N MET A 521 -7.12 35.73 -11.21
CA MET A 521 -6.11 35.24 -12.15
C MET A 521 -5.73 33.76 -11.92
N LEU A 522 -6.23 33.15 -10.85
CA LEU A 522 -6.03 31.73 -10.50
C LEU A 522 -7.28 30.88 -10.81
N ASP A 523 -8.35 31.50 -11.32
CA ASP A 523 -9.60 30.83 -11.67
C ASP A 523 -9.59 30.34 -13.12
N HIS A 524 -9.13 29.10 -13.32
CA HIS A 524 -9.06 28.45 -14.64
C HIS A 524 -10.36 27.77 -15.08
N ARG A 525 -11.51 28.04 -14.42
CA ARG A 525 -12.81 27.46 -14.83
C ARG A 525 -13.25 27.86 -16.24
N GLN A 526 -12.65 28.90 -16.84
CA GLN A 526 -12.99 29.37 -18.19
C GLN A 526 -11.90 29.14 -19.24
N ASP A 527 -10.79 28.49 -18.91
CA ASP A 527 -9.78 28.18 -19.92
C ASP A 527 -10.21 27.01 -20.80
N LYS A 528 -10.31 27.28 -22.11
CA LYS A 528 -10.67 26.34 -23.19
C LYS A 528 -9.63 25.21 -23.42
N GLY A 529 -8.81 24.91 -22.41
CA GLY A 529 -7.69 23.97 -22.45
C GLY A 529 -7.92 22.63 -21.74
N ASN A 530 -9.04 22.42 -21.05
CA ASN A 530 -9.35 21.16 -20.37
C ASN A 530 -9.89 20.08 -21.34
N LYS A 531 -9.02 19.60 -22.23
CA LYS A 531 -9.34 18.42 -23.07
C LYS A 531 -8.86 17.13 -22.38
N GLY A 532 -9.81 16.39 -21.80
CA GLY A 532 -9.85 14.93 -21.70
C GLY A 532 -8.71 14.23 -20.96
N TRP A 533 -8.96 13.86 -19.70
CA TRP A 533 -8.20 12.84 -18.99
C TRP A 533 -9.07 11.59 -18.96
N ALA A 534 -8.60 10.50 -19.56
CA ALA A 534 -9.27 9.19 -19.52
C ALA A 534 -8.27 8.22 -18.89
N GLN A 535 -8.63 7.56 -17.79
CA GLN A 535 -7.79 6.56 -17.15
C GLN A 535 -8.26 5.16 -17.52
N GLY A 536 -7.36 4.38 -18.15
CA GLY A 536 -7.46 2.93 -18.21
C GLY A 536 -6.95 2.33 -16.91
N TYR A 537 -7.70 1.40 -16.32
CA TYR A 537 -7.41 0.89 -14.98
C TYR A 537 -6.23 -0.09 -14.98
N GLN A 538 -5.23 0.24 -14.14
CA GLN A 538 -4.17 -0.64 -13.68
C GLN A 538 -4.63 -1.36 -12.42
N ILE A 539 -4.45 -2.68 -12.43
CA ILE A 539 -4.27 -3.47 -11.23
C ILE A 539 -2.97 -2.97 -10.56
N GLY A 540 -3.08 -2.00 -9.63
CA GLY A 540 -2.00 -1.52 -8.76
C GLY A 540 -1.17 -0.32 -9.27
N SER A 541 -1.51 0.88 -8.76
CA SER A 541 -0.71 2.13 -8.72
C SER A 541 -0.54 2.95 -10.02
N GLY A 542 -1.20 4.12 -10.11
CA GLY A 542 -0.68 5.23 -10.93
C GLY A 542 -1.67 6.25 -11.51
N LEU A 543 -1.66 7.43 -10.90
CA LEU A 543 -2.18 8.73 -11.36
C LEU A 543 -2.00 9.04 -12.87
N GLY A 544 -3.05 9.56 -13.52
CA GLY A 544 -2.96 10.62 -14.54
C GLY A 544 -2.50 10.23 -15.96
N MET A 545 -3.31 9.47 -16.69
CA MET A 545 -3.03 9.09 -18.08
C MET A 545 -3.71 10.02 -19.11
N SER A 546 -3.01 10.34 -20.20
CA SER A 546 -3.55 11.13 -21.32
C SER A 546 -4.34 10.23 -22.28
N LYS A 547 -5.39 10.79 -22.90
CA LYS A 547 -6.14 10.15 -23.99
C LYS A 547 -5.28 9.76 -25.20
N ASP A 548 -4.09 10.36 -25.34
CA ASP A 548 -3.15 10.11 -26.44
C ASP A 548 -2.23 8.90 -26.19
N VAL A 549 -2.29 8.29 -25.00
CA VAL A 549 -1.52 7.08 -24.70
C VAL A 549 -2.14 5.89 -25.44
N GLU A 550 -1.32 4.91 -25.85
CA GLU A 550 -1.82 3.76 -26.60
C GLU A 550 -2.02 2.52 -25.72
N PHE A 551 -3.25 2.00 -25.66
CA PHE A 551 -3.63 0.77 -24.93
C PHE A 551 -4.42 -0.20 -25.80
N TYR A 552 -4.61 -1.42 -25.33
CA TYR A 552 -5.41 -2.43 -26.02
C TYR A 552 -6.92 -2.15 -25.87
N ALA A 553 -7.71 -2.72 -26.78
CA ALA A 553 -9.16 -2.73 -26.69
C ALA A 553 -9.66 -4.17 -26.75
N ARG A 554 -10.65 -4.49 -25.92
CA ARG A 554 -11.45 -5.72 -26.01
C ARG A 554 -12.90 -5.28 -26.09
N CYS A 555 -13.57 -5.60 -27.18
CA CYS A 555 -14.93 -5.16 -27.40
C CYS A 555 -15.93 -6.10 -26.74
N ILE A 556 -17.06 -5.52 -26.34
CA ILE A 556 -18.25 -6.19 -25.81
C ILE A 556 -19.41 -5.91 -26.77
N ARG A 557 -20.40 -6.81 -26.84
CA ARG A 557 -21.62 -6.53 -27.61
C ARG A 557 -22.59 -5.66 -26.85
N ASN A 558 -23.39 -4.89 -27.59
CA ASN A 558 -24.58 -4.27 -27.03
C ASN A 558 -25.60 -5.35 -26.60
N PRO A 559 -26.23 -5.17 -25.42
CA PRO A 559 -27.26 -6.09 -24.94
C PRO A 559 -28.53 -6.09 -25.79
#